data_AF-A0A4R6TM27-F1
#
_entry.id   AF-A0A4R6TM27-F1
#
_cell.length_a   1.000
_cell.length_b   1.000
_cell.length_c   1.000
_cell.angle_alpha   90.00
_cell.angle_beta   90.00
_cell.angle_gamma   90.00
#
_symmetry.space_group_name_H-M   'P 1'
#
loop_
_entity.id
_entity.type
_entity.pdbx_description
1 polymer ?
#
loop_
_entity_poly.entity_id
_entity_poly.type
_entity_poly.pdbx_seq_one_letter_code
_entity_poly.pdbx_strand_id
1 'polypeptide(L)'
;MKKSVLFGIAIMALVACGGVKKTQEALNSGNYHHAMNRAIQNLAENKTKKGHQDYILLLEEAFRKNADRELRQINLLQKDGNPANYETIYKRLLGLNQVQERIRPLLPLYIQDEGRDAEFQFRNYDERILASKDKLSEYLYANASRLMEEATHKMDFRVAYDDFAYLEEINPGYRDCRLKMDEAHALGINYVKVQIANESQQIIPERLEEELLNFNTYGINDFWTQYHTNPLEDVDYNYEMQVAFRDILVTPEQIREKEFVKEKQIKDGYTYLEDENGELVKDSLGNEIKIDRMKTVQCRFYQFTQHKAAQVTGQVSYIDLNTRQAVNSYPLTTEFIFEHIYADYDGDKRALGTDLLPLINVRAVPFPTNEQMVYDAGEDLKLRLKDIISRQQFN
;
A
#
# COMPACT_ATOMS: atom_id res chain seq x y z
N MET A 1 -8.30 -31.82 -36.56
CA MET A 1 -7.01 -31.86 -35.82
C MET A 1 -5.85 -31.17 -36.57
N LYS A 2 -5.65 -31.35 -37.89
CA LYS A 2 -4.54 -30.69 -38.63
C LYS A 2 -4.63 -29.15 -38.76
N LYS A 3 -5.83 -28.56 -38.81
CA LYS A 3 -6.01 -27.09 -38.94
C LYS A 3 -5.77 -26.32 -37.63
N SER A 4 -6.13 -26.91 -36.48
CA SER A 4 -5.94 -26.31 -35.15
C SER A 4 -4.46 -26.24 -34.76
N VAL A 5 -3.69 -27.27 -35.12
CA VAL A 5 -2.22 -27.30 -34.93
C VAL A 5 -1.54 -26.28 -35.84
N LEU A 6 -2.00 -26.12 -37.09
CA LEU A 6 -1.50 -25.07 -38.00
C LEU A 6 -1.74 -23.66 -37.45
N PHE A 7 -2.90 -23.42 -36.83
CA PHE A 7 -3.24 -22.14 -36.22
C PHE A 7 -2.40 -21.84 -34.97
N GLY A 8 -2.14 -22.86 -34.14
CA GLY A 8 -1.22 -22.75 -32.99
C GLY A 8 0.23 -22.48 -33.40
N ILE A 9 0.71 -23.11 -34.48
CA ILE A 9 2.07 -22.87 -35.03
C ILE A 9 2.18 -21.46 -35.65
N ALA A 10 1.13 -20.98 -36.33
CA ALA A 10 1.10 -19.63 -36.90
C ALA A 10 1.12 -18.53 -35.81
N ILE A 11 0.39 -18.71 -34.70
CA ILE A 11 0.42 -17.78 -33.57
C ILE A 11 1.79 -17.79 -32.89
N MET A 12 2.43 -18.96 -32.73
CA MET A 12 3.76 -19.08 -32.14
C MET A 12 4.86 -18.46 -33.02
N ALA A 13 4.71 -18.51 -34.35
CA ALA A 13 5.61 -17.84 -35.30
C ALA A 13 5.47 -16.32 -35.30
N LEU A 14 4.25 -15.78 -35.11
CA LEU A 14 4.02 -14.32 -35.01
C LEU A 14 4.60 -13.71 -33.73
N VAL A 15 4.58 -14.45 -32.61
CA VAL A 15 5.22 -14.03 -31.35
C VAL A 15 6.75 -14.04 -31.47
N ALA A 16 7.32 -15.04 -32.14
CA ALA A 16 8.77 -15.15 -32.35
C ALA A 16 9.33 -14.03 -33.25
N CYS A 17 8.64 -13.66 -34.33
CA CYS A 17 9.08 -12.56 -35.21
C CYS A 17 8.81 -11.17 -34.61
N GLY A 18 7.81 -11.03 -33.74
CA GLY A 18 7.47 -9.75 -33.10
C GLY A 18 8.57 -9.23 -32.17
N GLY A 19 9.32 -10.13 -31.52
CA GLY A 19 10.40 -9.75 -30.60
C GLY A 19 11.60 -9.11 -31.30
N VAL A 20 12.06 -9.70 -32.41
CA VAL A 20 13.18 -9.18 -33.21
C VAL A 20 12.80 -7.84 -33.83
N LYS A 21 11.62 -7.75 -34.46
CA LYS A 21 11.13 -6.51 -35.08
C LYS A 21 11.08 -5.34 -34.09
N LYS A 22 10.54 -5.55 -32.89
CA LYS A 22 10.51 -4.51 -31.83
C LYS A 22 11.91 -4.11 -31.35
N THR A 23 12.87 -5.02 -31.41
CA THR A 23 14.26 -4.75 -31.03
C THR A 23 14.96 -3.92 -32.12
N GLN A 24 14.72 -4.24 -33.39
CA GLN A 24 15.14 -3.43 -34.53
C GLN A 24 14.52 -2.03 -34.52
N GLU A 25 13.23 -1.90 -34.22
CA GLU A 25 12.54 -0.60 -34.07
C GLU A 25 13.18 0.25 -32.96
N ALA A 26 13.53 -0.37 -31.83
CA ALA A 26 14.23 0.30 -30.73
C ALA A 26 15.63 0.76 -31.15
N LEU A 27 16.37 -0.08 -31.89
CA LEU A 27 17.68 0.27 -32.43
C LEU A 27 17.60 1.45 -33.41
N ASN A 28 16.63 1.41 -34.33
CA ASN A 28 16.44 2.44 -35.36
C ASN A 28 15.98 3.77 -34.78
N SER A 29 15.21 3.74 -33.69
CA SER A 29 14.75 4.95 -32.97
C SER A 29 15.79 5.52 -31.98
N GLY A 30 16.98 4.90 -31.88
CA GLY A 30 18.03 5.35 -30.96
C GLY A 30 17.85 4.88 -29.51
N ASN A 31 16.86 4.03 -29.23
CA ASN A 31 16.66 3.41 -27.92
C ASN A 31 17.58 2.17 -27.75
N TYR A 32 18.89 2.43 -27.74
CA TYR A 32 19.89 1.38 -27.68
C TYR A 32 19.85 0.56 -26.39
N HIS A 33 19.53 1.17 -25.24
CA HIS A 33 19.38 0.43 -23.97
C HIS A 33 18.30 -0.64 -24.05
N HIS A 34 17.12 -0.28 -24.57
CA HIS A 34 16.04 -1.24 -24.72
C HIS A 34 16.38 -2.32 -25.77
N ALA A 35 17.02 -1.95 -26.88
CA ALA A 35 17.48 -2.91 -27.89
C ALA A 35 18.48 -3.92 -27.29
N MET A 36 19.50 -3.45 -26.57
CA MET A 36 20.48 -4.29 -25.88
C MET A 36 19.82 -5.16 -24.80
N ASN A 37 18.93 -4.60 -23.98
CA ASN A 37 18.25 -5.34 -22.92
C ASN A 37 17.46 -6.52 -23.48
N ARG A 38 16.68 -6.29 -24.55
CA ARG A 38 15.93 -7.36 -25.21
C ARG A 38 16.85 -8.40 -25.81
N ALA A 39 17.90 -7.99 -26.51
CA ALA A 39 18.83 -8.93 -27.11
C ALA A 39 19.55 -9.78 -26.05
N ILE A 40 20.09 -9.16 -25.00
CA ILE A 40 20.74 -9.85 -23.87
C ILE A 40 19.77 -10.85 -23.22
N GLN A 41 18.52 -10.46 -22.97
CA GLN A 41 17.53 -11.33 -22.34
C GLN A 41 17.26 -12.60 -23.17
N ASN A 42 17.05 -12.46 -24.48
CA ASN A 42 16.80 -13.61 -25.36
C ASN A 42 18.05 -14.48 -25.53
N LEU A 43 19.23 -13.87 -25.62
CA LEU A 43 20.50 -14.58 -25.75
C LEU A 43 20.89 -15.32 -24.47
N ALA A 44 20.57 -14.77 -23.30
CA ALA A 44 20.78 -15.43 -22.01
C ALA A 44 19.91 -16.69 -21.86
N GLU A 45 18.70 -16.69 -22.42
CA GLU A 45 17.82 -17.86 -22.42
C GLU A 45 18.40 -19.00 -23.26
N ASN A 46 18.80 -18.70 -24.51
CA ASN A 46 19.44 -19.67 -25.39
C ASN A 46 20.19 -18.97 -26.54
N LYS A 47 21.52 -18.84 -26.41
CA LYS A 47 22.36 -18.16 -27.39
C LYS A 47 22.58 -18.91 -28.71
N THR A 48 22.32 -20.22 -28.76
CA THR A 48 22.55 -21.05 -29.96
C THR A 48 21.28 -21.31 -30.78
N LYS A 49 20.13 -20.80 -30.32
CA LYS A 49 18.85 -20.98 -31.01
C LYS A 49 18.84 -20.24 -32.35
N LYS A 50 18.44 -20.93 -33.42
CA LYS A 50 18.38 -20.36 -34.79
C LYS A 50 17.58 -19.05 -34.85
N GLY A 51 16.44 -18.99 -34.17
CA GLY A 51 15.60 -17.78 -34.11
C GLY A 51 16.18 -16.63 -33.27
N HIS A 52 17.34 -16.81 -32.62
CA HIS A 52 18.02 -15.76 -31.85
C HIS A 52 19.24 -15.17 -32.57
N GLN A 53 19.55 -15.64 -33.80
CA GLN A 53 20.68 -15.12 -34.57
C GLN A 53 20.57 -13.62 -34.84
N ASP A 54 19.37 -13.13 -35.16
CA ASP A 54 19.12 -11.68 -35.36
C ASP A 54 19.42 -10.85 -34.10
N TYR A 55 19.19 -11.41 -32.90
CA TYR A 55 19.52 -10.71 -31.65
C TYR A 55 21.02 -10.52 -31.46
N ILE A 56 21.87 -11.39 -32.01
CA ILE A 56 23.33 -11.25 -31.96
C ILE A 56 23.76 -10.01 -32.74
N LEU A 57 23.29 -9.88 -33.99
CA LEU A 57 23.56 -8.73 -34.86
C LEU A 57 23.02 -7.43 -34.25
N LEU A 58 21.78 -7.45 -33.75
CA LEU A 58 21.17 -6.31 -33.09
C LEU A 58 21.94 -5.89 -31.84
N LEU A 59 22.45 -6.84 -31.05
CA LEU A 59 23.25 -6.56 -29.86
C LEU A 59 24.60 -5.94 -30.23
N GLU A 60 25.30 -6.51 -31.22
CA GLU A 60 26.58 -5.98 -31.73
C GLU A 60 26.42 -4.53 -32.22
N GLU A 61 25.39 -4.26 -33.03
CA GLU A 61 25.14 -2.92 -33.56
C GLU A 61 24.69 -1.93 -32.47
N ALA A 62 23.76 -2.35 -31.60
CA ALA A 62 23.27 -1.51 -30.51
C ALA A 62 24.38 -1.17 -29.51
N PHE A 63 25.26 -2.13 -29.19
CA PHE A 63 26.41 -1.91 -28.32
C PHE A 63 27.34 -0.84 -28.88
N ARG A 64 27.74 -0.97 -30.15
CA ARG A 64 28.62 -0.01 -30.83
C ARG A 64 28.00 1.39 -30.86
N LYS A 65 26.74 1.50 -31.29
CA LYS A 65 26.03 2.79 -31.38
C LYS A 65 25.81 3.43 -30.01
N ASN A 66 25.49 2.63 -28.99
CA ASN A 66 25.36 3.11 -27.62
C ASN A 66 26.70 3.66 -27.10
N ALA A 67 27.78 2.88 -27.21
CA ALA A 67 29.08 3.29 -26.72
C ALA A 67 29.54 4.61 -27.35
N ASP A 68 29.39 4.74 -28.67
CA ASP A 68 29.70 5.96 -29.40
C ASP A 68 28.84 7.17 -28.96
N ARG A 69 27.52 6.97 -28.77
CA ARG A 69 26.63 8.03 -28.24
C ARG A 69 27.03 8.46 -26.84
N GLU A 70 27.18 7.52 -25.92
CA GLU A 70 27.50 7.81 -24.52
C GLU A 70 28.85 8.50 -24.38
N LEU A 71 29.87 8.04 -25.11
CA LEU A 71 31.19 8.68 -25.10
C LEU A 71 31.16 10.10 -25.65
N ARG A 72 30.41 10.36 -26.74
CA ARG A 72 30.20 11.74 -27.23
C ARG A 72 29.54 12.63 -26.19
N GLN A 73 28.49 12.14 -25.52
CA GLN A 73 27.77 12.90 -24.50
C GLN A 73 28.67 13.19 -23.29
N ILE A 74 29.40 12.18 -22.79
CA ILE A 74 30.38 12.37 -21.72
C ILE A 74 31.41 13.43 -22.10
N ASN A 75 31.96 13.36 -23.32
CA ASN A 75 32.95 14.35 -23.79
C ASN A 75 32.37 15.76 -23.90
N LEU A 76 31.09 15.90 -24.29
CA LEU A 76 30.40 17.19 -24.32
C LEU A 76 30.25 17.77 -22.91
N LEU A 77 29.72 16.97 -21.98
CA LEU A 77 29.50 17.37 -20.59
C LEU A 77 30.82 17.70 -19.86
N GLN A 78 31.89 16.97 -20.17
CA GLN A 78 33.22 17.24 -19.63
C GLN A 78 33.80 18.57 -20.15
N LYS A 79 33.52 18.93 -21.41
CA LYS A 79 33.96 20.21 -22.00
C LYS A 79 33.17 21.40 -21.47
N ASP A 80 31.88 21.20 -21.15
CA ASP A 80 31.03 22.21 -20.53
C ASP A 80 31.57 22.64 -19.15
N GLY A 81 32.18 21.70 -18.41
CA GLY A 81 32.89 22.00 -17.16
C GLY A 81 31.99 22.31 -15.97
N ASN A 82 30.66 22.33 -16.16
CA ASN A 82 29.68 22.59 -15.10
C ASN A 82 29.60 21.43 -14.10
N PRO A 83 29.77 21.67 -12.78
CA PRO A 83 29.62 20.65 -11.74
C PRO A 83 28.28 19.92 -11.72
N ALA A 84 27.19 20.56 -12.16
CA ALA A 84 25.88 19.92 -12.29
C ALA A 84 25.91 18.68 -13.23
N ASN A 85 26.92 18.58 -14.10
CA ASN A 85 27.08 17.44 -14.99
C ASN A 85 27.82 16.24 -14.37
N TYR A 86 28.48 16.40 -13.20
CA TYR A 86 29.34 15.37 -12.63
C TYR A 86 28.60 14.05 -12.39
N GLU A 87 27.39 14.13 -11.85
CA GLU A 87 26.55 12.97 -11.60
C GLU A 87 26.19 12.25 -12.90
N THR A 88 25.80 13.02 -13.92
CA THR A 88 25.45 12.47 -15.23
C THR A 88 26.65 11.79 -15.88
N ILE A 89 27.85 12.38 -15.80
CA ILE A 89 29.08 11.79 -16.32
C ILE A 89 29.38 10.46 -15.61
N TYR A 90 29.33 10.44 -14.28
CA TYR A 90 29.56 9.25 -13.46
C TYR A 90 28.57 8.13 -13.81
N LYS A 91 27.26 8.43 -13.82
CA LYS A 91 26.20 7.46 -14.17
C LYS A 91 26.34 6.91 -15.58
N ARG A 92 26.73 7.72 -16.57
CA ARG A 92 26.96 7.27 -17.96
C ARG A 92 28.17 6.34 -18.06
N LEU A 93 29.26 6.63 -17.34
CA LEU A 93 30.44 5.77 -17.30
C LEU A 93 30.13 4.42 -16.63
N LEU A 94 29.39 4.42 -15.51
CA LEU A 94 28.89 3.19 -14.90
C LEU A 94 28.01 2.39 -15.88
N GLY A 95 27.09 3.06 -16.57
CA GLY A 95 26.21 2.42 -17.55
C GLY A 95 26.97 1.77 -18.71
N LEU A 96 28.02 2.44 -19.22
CA LEU A 96 28.92 1.86 -20.22
C LEU A 96 29.57 0.57 -19.69
N ASN A 97 30.13 0.60 -18.48
CA ASN A 97 30.78 -0.58 -17.91
C ASN A 97 29.80 -1.72 -17.63
N GLN A 98 28.63 -1.41 -17.05
CA GLN A 98 27.56 -2.38 -16.76
C GLN A 98 27.09 -3.13 -18.01
N VAL A 99 26.99 -2.45 -19.16
CA VAL A 99 26.63 -3.11 -20.42
C VAL A 99 27.69 -4.13 -20.83
N GLN A 100 28.99 -3.81 -20.68
CA GLN A 100 30.06 -4.76 -20.99
C GLN A 100 29.98 -6.00 -20.08
N GLU A 101 29.81 -5.80 -18.77
CA GLU A 101 29.72 -6.92 -17.80
C GLU A 101 28.50 -7.82 -18.04
N ARG A 102 27.42 -7.28 -18.62
CA ARG A 102 26.24 -8.09 -19.00
C ARG A 102 26.45 -8.88 -20.29
N ILE A 103 27.30 -8.42 -21.19
CA ILE A 103 27.59 -9.09 -22.47
C ILE A 103 28.68 -10.15 -22.29
N ARG A 104 29.71 -9.90 -21.47
CA ARG A 104 30.85 -10.81 -21.27
C ARG A 104 30.46 -12.28 -21.04
N PRO A 105 29.48 -12.62 -20.18
CA PRO A 105 29.10 -14.02 -19.93
C PRO A 105 28.43 -14.71 -21.11
N LEU A 106 27.88 -13.93 -22.06
CA LEU A 106 27.20 -14.46 -23.24
C LEU A 106 28.19 -14.91 -24.32
N LEU A 107 29.42 -14.37 -24.31
CA LEU A 107 30.43 -14.68 -25.31
C LEU A 107 30.94 -16.13 -25.20
N PRO A 108 31.39 -16.75 -26.31
CA PRO A 108 31.29 -16.26 -27.69
C PRO A 108 29.83 -16.29 -28.21
N LEU A 109 29.53 -15.42 -29.17
CA LEU A 109 28.24 -15.32 -29.86
C LEU A 109 28.45 -15.48 -31.37
N TYR A 110 28.25 -16.70 -31.87
CA TYR A 110 28.50 -17.06 -33.27
C TYR A 110 27.33 -16.67 -34.19
N ILE A 111 27.64 -15.95 -35.27
CA ILE A 111 26.71 -15.54 -36.33
C ILE A 111 26.83 -16.53 -37.50
N GLN A 112 25.82 -17.39 -37.66
CA GLN A 112 25.85 -18.48 -38.63
C GLN A 112 25.94 -17.99 -40.08
N ASP A 113 25.19 -16.95 -40.43
CA ASP A 113 25.10 -16.45 -41.81
C ASP A 113 26.39 -15.73 -42.25
N GLU A 114 27.16 -15.19 -41.31
CA GLU A 114 28.42 -14.48 -41.57
C GLU A 114 29.67 -15.32 -41.31
N GLY A 115 29.51 -16.51 -40.72
CA GLY A 115 30.62 -17.42 -40.44
C GLY A 115 31.66 -16.88 -39.45
N ARG A 116 31.24 -16.02 -38.51
CA ARG A 116 32.12 -15.35 -37.54
C ARG A 116 31.47 -15.21 -36.17
N ASP A 117 32.28 -14.93 -35.15
CA ASP A 117 31.78 -14.44 -33.87
C ASP A 117 31.47 -12.94 -33.91
N ALA A 118 30.46 -12.51 -33.14
CA ALA A 118 30.17 -11.10 -32.92
C ALA A 118 31.29 -10.43 -32.13
N GLU A 119 31.67 -9.21 -32.56
CA GLU A 119 32.79 -8.47 -32.01
C GLU A 119 32.32 -7.32 -31.11
N PHE A 120 32.76 -7.33 -29.86
CA PHE A 120 32.47 -6.28 -28.88
C PHE A 120 33.78 -5.60 -28.46
N GLN A 121 33.94 -4.34 -28.85
CA GLN A 121 35.09 -3.52 -28.44
C GLN A 121 34.96 -3.08 -26.98
N PHE A 122 35.33 -3.96 -26.05
CA PHE A 122 35.37 -3.63 -24.63
C PHE A 122 36.52 -2.67 -24.32
N ARG A 123 36.23 -1.66 -23.50
CA ARG A 123 37.20 -0.69 -23.00
C ARG A 123 37.18 -0.68 -21.49
N ASN A 124 38.34 -0.47 -20.88
CA ASN A 124 38.41 -0.24 -19.44
C ASN A 124 37.97 1.22 -19.15
N TYR A 125 36.97 1.40 -18.30
CA TYR A 125 36.49 2.70 -17.85
C TYR A 125 36.79 2.99 -16.38
N ASP A 126 37.46 2.09 -15.66
CA ASP A 126 37.63 2.10 -14.21
C ASP A 126 38.28 3.41 -13.74
N GLU A 127 39.39 3.82 -14.35
CA GLU A 127 40.05 5.09 -14.01
C GLU A 127 39.14 6.31 -14.22
N ARG A 128 38.34 6.31 -15.30
CA ARG A 128 37.40 7.40 -15.57
C ARG A 128 36.24 7.39 -14.58
N ILE A 129 35.77 6.21 -14.19
CA ILE A 129 34.72 6.02 -13.17
C ILE A 129 35.24 6.54 -11.83
N LEU A 130 36.42 6.11 -11.38
CA LEU A 130 37.02 6.58 -10.12
C LEU A 130 37.22 8.10 -10.14
N ALA A 131 37.83 8.65 -11.19
CA ALA A 131 38.04 10.10 -11.28
C ALA A 131 36.73 10.92 -11.32
N SER A 132 35.68 10.40 -11.95
CA SER A 132 34.36 11.06 -11.96
C SER A 132 33.63 10.93 -10.61
N LYS A 133 33.77 9.79 -9.93
CA LYS A 133 33.27 9.55 -8.58
C LYS A 133 33.93 10.50 -7.58
N ASP A 134 35.25 10.69 -7.65
CA ASP A 134 35.98 11.59 -6.76
C ASP A 134 35.52 13.04 -6.92
N LYS A 135 35.42 13.52 -8.18
CA LYS A 135 34.90 14.87 -8.49
C LYS A 135 33.46 15.07 -8.02
N LEU A 136 32.61 14.08 -8.25
CA LEU A 136 31.23 14.12 -7.78
C LEU A 136 31.16 14.14 -6.25
N SER A 137 31.99 13.32 -5.59
CA SER A 137 32.03 13.23 -4.13
C SER A 137 32.46 14.55 -3.50
N GLU A 138 33.51 15.17 -4.05
CA GLU A 138 33.97 16.49 -3.63
C GLU A 138 32.90 17.57 -3.82
N TYR A 139 32.25 17.57 -4.98
CA TYR A 139 31.17 18.52 -5.28
C TYR A 139 29.97 18.37 -4.35
N LEU A 140 29.44 17.15 -4.17
CA LEU A 140 28.30 16.88 -3.28
C LEU A 140 28.60 17.34 -1.86
N TYR A 141 29.76 16.93 -1.34
CA TYR A 141 30.18 17.31 0.01
C TYR A 141 30.28 18.84 0.18
N ALA A 142 30.97 19.51 -0.75
CA ALA A 142 31.16 20.96 -0.68
C ALA A 142 29.84 21.72 -0.86
N ASN A 143 28.98 21.28 -1.78
CA ASN A 143 27.69 21.90 -2.04
C ASN A 143 26.74 21.75 -0.84
N ALA A 144 26.60 20.52 -0.32
CA ALA A 144 25.73 20.25 0.83
C ALA A 144 26.22 20.97 2.08
N SER A 145 27.53 21.00 2.34
CA SER A 145 28.11 21.75 3.47
C SER A 145 27.82 23.24 3.36
N ARG A 146 28.05 23.84 2.18
CA ARG A 146 27.74 25.25 1.94
C ARG A 146 26.24 25.53 2.09
N LEU A 147 25.39 24.64 1.57
CA LEU A 147 23.94 24.77 1.69
C LEU A 147 23.49 24.77 3.16
N MET A 148 24.08 23.92 4.00
CA MET A 148 23.82 23.95 5.45
C MET A 148 24.29 25.26 6.11
N GLU A 149 25.45 25.79 5.72
CA GLU A 149 25.99 27.04 6.28
C GLU A 149 25.15 28.26 5.89
N GLU A 150 24.60 28.28 4.67
CA GLU A 150 23.80 29.37 4.12
C GLU A 150 22.28 29.16 4.33
N ALA A 151 21.88 28.06 4.96
CA ALA A 151 20.49 27.64 5.10
C ALA A 151 19.66 28.70 5.83
N THR A 152 18.49 29.00 5.27
CA THR A 152 17.50 29.92 5.86
C THR A 152 16.20 29.21 6.22
N HIS A 153 15.92 28.08 5.57
CA HIS A 153 14.71 27.30 5.77
C HIS A 153 15.07 25.85 6.10
N LYS A 154 14.16 25.14 6.77
CA LYS A 154 14.36 23.72 7.11
C LYS A 154 14.56 22.84 5.87
N MET A 155 13.90 23.18 4.77
CA MET A 155 14.06 22.48 3.49
C MET A 155 15.51 22.49 2.96
N ASP A 156 16.29 23.54 3.23
CA ASP A 156 17.69 23.62 2.80
C ASP A 156 18.51 22.50 3.46
N PHE A 157 18.28 22.23 4.75
CA PHE A 157 18.92 21.11 5.46
C PHE A 157 18.45 19.75 4.95
N ARG A 158 17.19 19.62 4.50
CA ARG A 158 16.69 18.37 3.91
C ARG A 158 17.37 18.06 2.58
N VAL A 159 17.55 19.07 1.73
CA VAL A 159 18.27 18.93 0.47
C VAL A 159 19.74 18.60 0.72
N ALA A 160 20.38 19.24 1.70
CA ALA A 160 21.75 18.91 2.08
C ALA A 160 21.86 17.46 2.59
N TYR A 161 20.90 17.00 3.41
CA TYR A 161 20.83 15.61 3.85
C TYR A 161 20.77 14.64 2.67
N ASP A 162 19.93 14.92 1.66
CA ASP A 162 19.80 14.06 0.48
C ASP A 162 21.11 13.98 -0.32
N ASP A 163 21.82 15.10 -0.49
CA ASP A 163 23.14 15.14 -1.14
C ASP A 163 24.17 14.31 -0.36
N PHE A 164 24.20 14.41 0.98
CA PHE A 164 25.07 13.59 1.83
C PHE A 164 24.66 12.11 1.81
N ALA A 165 23.36 11.79 1.82
CA ALA A 165 22.88 10.43 1.74
C ALA A 165 23.29 9.76 0.43
N TYR A 166 23.16 10.49 -0.70
CA TYR A 166 23.62 10.02 -1.99
C TYR A 166 25.15 9.88 -2.04
N LEU A 167 25.89 10.80 -1.41
CA LEU A 167 27.34 10.70 -1.27
C LEU A 167 27.74 9.44 -0.50
N GLU A 168 27.08 9.12 0.61
CA GLU A 168 27.33 7.91 1.39
C GLU A 168 26.98 6.64 0.60
N GLU A 169 25.98 6.67 -0.29
CA GLU A 169 25.66 5.56 -1.21
C GLU A 169 26.80 5.31 -2.21
N ILE A 170 27.28 6.36 -2.88
CA ILE A 170 28.29 6.20 -3.93
C ILE A 170 29.71 6.05 -3.38
N ASN A 171 30.00 6.65 -2.22
CA ASN A 171 31.31 6.68 -1.58
C ASN A 171 31.21 6.56 -0.04
N PRO A 172 30.87 5.37 0.48
CA PRO A 172 30.69 5.18 1.92
C PRO A 172 31.93 5.57 2.73
N GLY A 173 31.73 6.30 3.82
CA GLY A 173 32.83 6.75 4.69
C GLY A 173 33.63 7.92 4.12
N TYR A 174 33.08 8.67 3.17
CA TYR A 174 33.68 9.90 2.68
C TYR A 174 33.67 10.97 3.78
N ARG A 175 34.85 11.24 4.36
CA ARG A 175 35.03 12.24 5.44
C ARG A 175 34.05 12.00 6.60
N ASP A 176 33.43 13.05 7.11
CA ASP A 176 32.43 13.11 8.16
C ASP A 176 30.99 13.16 7.62
N CYS A 177 30.74 12.64 6.42
CA CYS A 177 29.43 12.66 5.75
C CYS A 177 28.27 12.19 6.65
N ARG A 178 28.46 11.11 7.41
CA ARG A 178 27.42 10.61 8.33
C ARG A 178 27.10 11.59 9.46
N LEU A 179 28.12 12.24 10.02
CA LEU A 179 27.91 13.27 11.04
C LEU A 179 27.13 14.45 10.46
N LYS A 180 27.47 14.85 9.22
CA LYS A 180 26.73 15.90 8.50
C LYS A 180 25.29 15.53 8.19
N MET A 181 25.02 14.26 7.89
CA MET A 181 23.65 13.75 7.78
C MET A 181 22.89 13.91 9.10
N ASP A 182 23.48 13.51 10.22
CA ASP A 182 22.84 13.64 11.54
C ASP A 182 22.58 15.12 11.90
N GLU A 183 23.53 16.01 11.63
CA GLU A 183 23.39 17.46 11.81
C GLU A 183 22.26 18.04 10.93
N ALA A 184 22.26 17.72 9.63
CA ALA A 184 21.26 18.17 8.68
C ALA A 184 19.86 17.65 9.04
N HIS A 185 19.78 16.40 9.51
CA HIS A 185 18.55 15.79 9.98
C HIS A 185 17.99 16.57 11.18
N ALA A 186 18.80 16.74 12.23
CA ALA A 186 18.39 17.46 13.44
C ALA A 186 17.89 18.89 13.16
N LEU A 187 18.52 19.60 12.21
CA LEU A 187 18.15 20.96 11.83
C LEU A 187 16.92 21.00 10.91
N GLY A 188 16.70 19.97 10.08
CA GLY A 188 15.57 19.86 9.16
C GLY A 188 14.28 19.30 9.76
N ILE A 189 14.31 18.76 10.99
CA ILE A 189 13.12 18.26 11.71
C ILE A 189 12.16 19.40 12.03
N ASN A 190 10.87 19.20 11.75
CA ASN A 190 9.78 20.00 12.27
C ASN A 190 9.31 19.44 13.61
N TYR A 191 9.43 20.24 14.67
CA TYR A 191 8.92 19.87 15.98
C TYR A 191 7.46 20.33 16.12
N VAL A 192 6.58 19.39 16.39
CA VAL A 192 5.15 19.61 16.56
C VAL A 192 4.77 19.29 18.00
N LYS A 193 4.34 20.29 18.76
CA LYS A 193 3.74 20.03 20.07
C LYS A 193 2.28 19.67 19.89
N VAL A 194 1.79 18.75 20.71
CA VAL A 194 0.42 18.25 20.62
C VAL A 194 -0.35 18.74 21.84
N GLN A 195 -1.56 19.24 21.59
CA GLN A 195 -2.49 19.66 22.63
C GLN A 195 -3.85 19.03 22.39
N ILE A 196 -4.46 18.52 23.45
CA ILE A 196 -5.87 18.11 23.45
C ILE A 196 -6.68 19.22 24.09
N ALA A 197 -7.79 19.56 23.46
CA ALA A 197 -8.78 20.48 24.00
C ALA A 197 -10.13 19.75 24.09
N ASN A 198 -10.72 19.74 25.28
CA ASN A 198 -12.09 19.27 25.46
C ASN A 198 -13.04 20.47 25.48
N GLU A 199 -13.68 20.73 24.34
CA GLU A 199 -14.74 21.73 24.21
C GLU A 199 -16.12 21.10 24.42
N SER A 200 -16.20 19.77 24.46
CA SER A 200 -17.41 19.06 24.82
C SER A 200 -17.70 19.26 26.32
N GLN A 201 -18.97 19.44 26.68
CA GLN A 201 -19.37 19.50 28.09
C GLN A 201 -19.39 18.11 28.75
N GLN A 202 -18.77 17.11 28.11
CA GLN A 202 -18.72 15.73 28.54
C GLN A 202 -17.32 15.36 29.03
N ILE A 203 -17.25 14.36 29.90
CA ILE A 203 -15.98 13.83 30.40
C ILE A 203 -15.39 12.91 29.32
N ILE A 204 -14.16 13.19 28.91
CA ILE A 204 -13.37 12.30 28.06
C ILE A 204 -12.77 11.22 28.96
N PRO A 205 -12.91 9.91 28.63
CA PRO A 205 -12.25 8.86 29.39
C PRO A 205 -10.72 9.05 29.38
N GLU A 206 -10.07 9.01 30.55
CA GLU A 206 -8.60 9.21 30.69
C GLU A 206 -7.80 8.26 29.79
N ARG A 207 -8.24 7.01 29.71
CA ARG A 207 -7.64 5.99 28.84
C ARG A 207 -7.67 6.37 27.35
N LEU A 208 -8.76 6.98 26.89
CA LEU A 208 -8.87 7.44 25.50
C LEU A 208 -7.87 8.57 25.24
N GLU A 209 -7.77 9.52 26.17
CA GLU A 209 -6.81 10.63 26.07
C GLU A 209 -5.37 10.13 25.99
N GLU A 210 -4.97 9.22 26.86
CA GLU A 210 -3.63 8.60 26.84
C GLU A 210 -3.34 7.86 25.53
N GLU A 211 -4.30 7.08 25.02
CA GLU A 211 -4.14 6.32 23.79
C GLU A 211 -4.04 7.20 22.55
N LEU A 212 -4.73 8.36 22.54
CA LEU A 212 -4.64 9.34 21.46
C LEU A 212 -3.32 10.13 21.50
N LEU A 213 -2.77 10.37 22.69
CA LEU A 213 -1.47 11.01 22.89
C LEU A 213 -0.28 10.07 22.65
N ASN A 214 -0.49 8.75 22.60
CA ASN A 214 0.60 7.80 22.43
C ASN A 214 1.02 7.65 20.96
N PHE A 215 1.76 8.63 20.44
CA PHE A 215 2.12 8.67 19.03
C PHE A 215 2.98 7.49 18.54
N ASN A 216 3.77 6.92 19.44
CA ASN A 216 4.59 5.74 19.17
C ASN A 216 3.74 4.55 18.70
N THR A 217 2.48 4.47 19.13
CA THR A 217 1.56 3.38 18.74
C THR A 217 0.93 3.56 17.37
N TYR A 218 1.03 4.75 16.74
CA TYR A 218 0.50 4.93 15.39
C TYR A 218 1.38 4.28 14.32
N GLY A 219 2.65 3.99 14.61
CA GLY A 219 3.59 3.43 13.63
C GLY A 219 3.80 4.37 12.43
N ILE A 220 3.81 5.68 12.71
CA ILE A 220 4.04 6.72 11.71
C ILE A 220 5.55 6.87 11.57
N ASN A 221 6.06 6.60 10.38
CA ASN A 221 7.46 6.83 10.05
C ASN A 221 7.56 8.19 9.35
N ASP A 222 7.67 9.26 10.15
CA ASP A 222 7.96 10.59 9.62
C ASP A 222 9.40 10.95 9.94
N PHE A 223 10.25 10.88 8.91
CA PHE A 223 11.67 11.19 9.05
C PHE A 223 11.90 12.67 9.37
N TRP A 224 11.01 13.58 8.97
CA TRP A 224 11.21 15.03 9.07
C TRP A 224 10.31 15.73 10.09
N THR A 225 9.50 14.99 10.84
CA THR A 225 8.58 15.55 11.83
C THR A 225 8.61 14.76 13.13
N GLN A 226 8.69 15.47 14.25
CA GLN A 226 8.64 14.87 15.58
C GLN A 226 7.50 15.46 16.41
N TYR A 227 6.66 14.58 16.95
CA TYR A 227 5.49 14.94 17.76
C TYR A 227 5.80 14.80 19.25
N HIS A 228 5.53 15.84 20.04
CA HIS A 228 5.69 15.83 21.49
C HIS A 228 4.37 16.17 22.20
N THR A 229 3.88 15.25 23.02
CA THR A 229 2.68 15.44 23.85
C THR A 229 2.98 16.15 25.16
N ASN A 230 4.19 15.98 25.66
CA ASN A 230 4.74 16.73 26.77
C ASN A 230 5.83 17.65 26.21
N PRO A 231 5.54 18.94 26.01
CA PRO A 231 6.51 19.87 25.45
C PRO A 231 7.79 19.92 26.28
N LEU A 232 8.94 19.90 25.60
CA LEU A 232 10.27 19.99 26.21
C LEU A 232 10.72 21.45 26.20
N GLU A 233 11.30 21.94 27.30
CA GLU A 233 11.73 23.35 27.42
C GLU A 233 12.87 23.71 26.45
N ASP A 234 13.73 22.74 26.11
CA ASP A 234 14.90 22.94 25.24
C ASP A 234 14.58 22.76 23.74
N VAL A 235 13.31 22.63 23.35
CA VAL A 235 12.88 22.41 21.96
C VAL A 235 12.07 23.58 21.43
N ASP A 236 12.56 24.20 20.36
CA ASP A 236 11.82 25.23 19.61
C ASP A 236 10.79 24.57 18.68
N TYR A 237 9.53 24.62 19.10
CA TYR A 237 8.41 24.07 18.33
C TYR A 237 8.05 24.96 17.14
N ASN A 238 7.93 24.33 15.97
CA ASN A 238 7.54 25.02 14.72
C ASN A 238 6.02 25.04 14.57
N TYR A 239 5.36 23.96 14.97
CA TYR A 239 3.92 23.80 14.82
C TYR A 239 3.27 23.31 16.12
N GLU A 240 1.97 23.56 16.21
CA GLU A 240 1.10 23.00 17.24
C GLU A 240 -0.01 22.21 16.54
N MET A 241 -0.17 20.95 16.95
CA MET A 241 -1.32 20.14 16.57
C MET A 241 -2.33 20.17 17.71
N GLN A 242 -3.49 20.78 17.47
CA GLN A 242 -4.59 20.76 18.42
C GLN A 242 -5.62 19.71 18.01
N VAL A 243 -5.97 18.83 18.95
CA VAL A 243 -7.07 17.88 18.81
C VAL A 243 -8.20 18.38 19.70
N ALA A 244 -9.19 19.02 19.10
CA ALA A 244 -10.33 19.61 19.79
C ALA A 244 -11.55 18.68 19.71
N PHE A 245 -12.04 18.20 20.85
CA PHE A 245 -13.32 17.50 20.96
C PHE A 245 -14.43 18.52 21.08
N ARG A 246 -15.29 18.61 20.06
CA ARG A 246 -16.34 19.63 19.98
C ARG A 246 -17.65 19.16 20.61
N ASP A 247 -18.02 17.91 20.34
CA ASP A 247 -19.28 17.35 20.83
C ASP A 247 -19.16 15.84 21.06
N ILE A 248 -19.79 15.37 22.12
CA ILE A 248 -19.88 13.94 22.47
C ILE A 248 -21.34 13.67 22.80
N LEU A 249 -22.01 12.93 21.92
CA LEU A 249 -23.44 12.64 22.01
C LEU A 249 -23.62 11.16 22.31
N VAL A 250 -24.29 10.85 23.42
CA VAL A 250 -24.71 9.47 23.73
C VAL A 250 -26.22 9.41 23.74
N THR A 251 -26.78 8.57 22.87
CA THR A 251 -28.23 8.39 22.77
C THR A 251 -28.77 7.61 23.98
N PRO A 252 -30.03 7.85 24.39
CA PRO A 252 -30.69 7.04 25.40
C PRO A 252 -30.81 5.58 24.98
N GLU A 253 -30.94 4.69 25.96
CA GLU A 253 -31.20 3.27 25.74
C GLU A 253 -32.56 3.06 25.10
N GLN A 254 -32.59 2.36 23.95
CA GLN A 254 -33.82 2.05 23.23
C GLN A 254 -34.01 0.54 23.12
N ILE A 255 -35.21 0.06 23.41
CA ILE A 255 -35.63 -1.32 23.13
C ILE A 255 -36.82 -1.24 22.18
N ARG A 256 -36.67 -1.81 20.98
CA ARG A 256 -37.74 -1.92 19.99
C ARG A 256 -38.26 -3.35 19.96
N GLU A 257 -39.56 -3.52 20.09
CA GLU A 257 -40.22 -4.81 20.02
C GLU A 257 -40.95 -4.97 18.67
N LYS A 258 -40.85 -6.16 18.08
CA LYS A 258 -41.64 -6.58 16.92
C LYS A 258 -42.28 -7.92 17.22
N GLU A 259 -43.59 -7.99 17.08
CA GLU A 259 -44.36 -9.23 17.18
C GLU A 259 -44.75 -9.72 15.78
N PHE A 260 -44.60 -11.02 15.55
CA PHE A 260 -45.18 -11.67 14.38
C PHE A 260 -45.61 -13.11 14.67
N VAL A 261 -46.65 -13.54 13.97
CA VAL A 261 -47.18 -14.91 14.05
C VAL A 261 -46.60 -15.74 12.91
N LYS A 262 -46.09 -16.93 13.23
CA LYS A 262 -45.58 -17.91 12.26
C LYS A 262 -46.40 -19.18 12.31
N GLU A 263 -46.75 -19.68 11.15
CA GLU A 263 -47.47 -20.93 10.97
C GLU A 263 -46.71 -21.83 10.02
N LYS A 264 -46.67 -23.13 10.34
CA LYS A 264 -46.05 -24.14 9.50
C LYS A 264 -46.85 -25.43 9.57
N GLN A 265 -47.02 -26.08 8.43
CA GLN A 265 -47.49 -27.46 8.43
C GLN A 265 -46.31 -28.39 8.67
N ILE A 266 -46.39 -29.17 9.74
CA ILE A 266 -45.40 -30.19 10.07
C ILE A 266 -46.04 -31.57 9.99
N LYS A 267 -45.24 -32.57 9.63
CA LYS A 267 -45.64 -33.97 9.66
C LYS A 267 -45.82 -34.42 11.11
N ASP A 268 -47.04 -34.77 11.47
CA ASP A 268 -47.45 -35.26 12.78
C ASP A 268 -47.87 -36.74 12.66
N GLY A 269 -46.88 -37.57 12.31
CA GLY A 269 -47.05 -39.00 12.07
C GLY A 269 -47.52 -39.33 10.64
N TYR A 270 -48.08 -40.53 10.49
CA TYR A 270 -48.66 -41.03 9.26
C TYR A 270 -50.04 -41.59 9.55
N THR A 271 -50.97 -41.41 8.62
CA THR A 271 -52.22 -42.15 8.56
C THR A 271 -52.13 -43.16 7.42
N TYR A 272 -52.87 -44.25 7.50
CA TYR A 272 -52.95 -45.18 6.38
C TYR A 272 -54.03 -44.73 5.41
N LEU A 273 -53.80 -44.96 4.11
CA LEU A 273 -54.79 -44.70 3.08
C LEU A 273 -55.89 -45.77 3.15
N GLU A 274 -57.14 -45.35 3.31
CA GLU A 274 -58.32 -46.23 3.29
C GLU A 274 -59.10 -46.02 1.98
N ASP A 275 -59.65 -47.09 1.42
CA ASP A 275 -60.53 -47.04 0.24
C ASP A 275 -61.97 -46.63 0.60
N GLU A 276 -62.88 -46.54 -0.39
CA GLU A 276 -64.29 -46.14 -0.18
C GLU A 276 -65.07 -47.06 0.78
N ASN A 277 -64.53 -48.24 1.11
CA ASN A 277 -65.11 -49.22 2.01
C ASN A 277 -64.42 -49.26 3.39
N GLY A 278 -63.39 -48.43 3.61
CA GLY A 278 -62.62 -48.38 4.86
C GLY A 278 -61.52 -49.45 4.98
N GLU A 279 -61.13 -50.11 3.89
CA GLU A 279 -60.01 -51.07 3.89
C GLU A 279 -58.67 -50.39 3.57
N LEU A 280 -57.62 -50.80 4.27
CA LEU A 280 -56.27 -50.24 4.12
C LEU A 280 -55.68 -50.56 2.74
N VAL A 281 -55.39 -49.52 1.96
CA VAL A 281 -54.81 -49.64 0.62
C VAL A 281 -53.35 -50.10 0.73
N LYS A 282 -53.03 -51.18 0.03
CA LYS A 282 -51.70 -51.81 -0.01
C LYS A 282 -51.00 -51.52 -1.33
N ASP A 283 -49.69 -51.32 -1.28
CA ASP A 283 -48.84 -51.14 -2.46
C ASP A 283 -48.67 -52.46 -3.23
N SER A 284 -47.98 -52.38 -4.38
CA SER A 284 -47.73 -53.52 -5.26
C SER A 284 -46.90 -54.66 -4.63
N LEU A 285 -46.34 -54.44 -3.44
CA LEU A 285 -45.57 -55.40 -2.65
C LEU A 285 -46.33 -55.87 -1.39
N GLY A 286 -47.59 -55.42 -1.20
CA GLY A 286 -48.46 -55.81 -0.10
C GLY A 286 -48.31 -54.98 1.17
N ASN A 287 -47.54 -53.89 1.16
CA ASN A 287 -47.34 -53.02 2.32
C ASN A 287 -48.36 -51.89 2.36
N GLU A 288 -48.83 -51.54 3.56
CA GLU A 288 -49.82 -50.48 3.77
C GLU A 288 -49.26 -49.10 3.37
N ILE A 289 -50.00 -48.36 2.54
CA ILE A 289 -49.59 -47.04 2.07
C ILE A 289 -49.78 -46.02 3.20
N LYS A 290 -48.66 -45.43 3.63
CA LYS A 290 -48.61 -44.38 4.66
C LYS A 290 -48.72 -43.00 4.00
N ILE A 291 -49.72 -42.23 4.40
CA ILE A 291 -49.90 -40.82 4.04
C ILE A 291 -49.45 -39.95 5.20
N ASP A 292 -48.67 -38.93 4.90
CA ASP A 292 -48.17 -37.99 5.90
C ASP A 292 -49.32 -37.18 6.48
N ARG A 293 -49.56 -37.32 7.80
CA ARG A 293 -50.56 -36.53 8.50
C ARG A 293 -49.97 -35.16 8.79
N MET A 294 -50.41 -34.14 8.06
CA MET A 294 -49.94 -32.77 8.25
C MET A 294 -50.74 -32.09 9.36
N LYS A 295 -50.06 -31.49 10.34
CA LYS A 295 -50.63 -30.65 11.39
C LYS A 295 -50.11 -29.23 11.24
N THR A 296 -51.01 -28.25 11.23
CA THR A 296 -50.62 -26.84 11.33
C THR A 296 -50.20 -26.53 12.76
N VAL A 297 -48.96 -26.09 12.93
CA VAL A 297 -48.44 -25.56 14.19
C VAL A 297 -48.25 -24.06 14.05
N GLN A 298 -48.52 -23.34 15.14
CA GLN A 298 -48.40 -21.90 15.22
C GLN A 298 -47.47 -21.51 16.36
N CYS A 299 -46.73 -20.43 16.16
CA CYS A 299 -45.85 -19.82 17.15
C CYS A 299 -45.95 -18.31 17.02
N ARG A 300 -46.10 -17.62 18.14
CA ARG A 300 -45.92 -16.19 18.24
C ARG A 300 -44.44 -15.92 18.54
N PHE A 301 -43.86 -14.98 17.83
CA PHE A 301 -42.45 -14.63 17.95
C PHE A 301 -42.32 -13.15 18.29
N TYR A 302 -41.55 -12.87 19.33
CA TYR A 302 -41.28 -11.54 19.85
C TYR A 302 -39.80 -11.25 19.62
N GLN A 303 -39.50 -10.31 18.75
CA GLN A 303 -38.13 -9.86 18.50
C GLN A 303 -37.89 -8.55 19.24
N PHE A 304 -36.80 -8.49 19.98
CA PHE A 304 -36.34 -7.30 20.69
C PHE A 304 -35.01 -6.83 20.11
N THR A 305 -34.92 -5.54 19.80
CA THR A 305 -33.68 -4.89 19.36
C THR A 305 -33.30 -3.84 20.39
N GLN A 306 -32.22 -4.10 21.12
CA GLN A 306 -31.56 -3.13 21.98
C GLN A 306 -30.67 -2.26 21.11
N HIS A 307 -30.83 -0.93 21.20
CA HIS A 307 -30.07 0.03 20.44
C HIS A 307 -29.58 1.16 21.35
N LYS A 308 -28.30 1.49 21.24
CA LYS A 308 -27.67 2.66 21.84
C LYS A 308 -26.52 3.07 20.93
N ALA A 309 -26.26 4.36 20.81
CA ALA A 309 -25.21 4.90 19.96
C ALA A 309 -24.48 6.03 20.69
N ALA A 310 -23.17 6.13 20.46
CA ALA A 310 -22.32 7.23 20.89
C ALA A 310 -21.61 7.82 19.68
N GLN A 311 -21.65 9.13 19.53
CA GLN A 311 -20.99 9.87 18.48
C GLN A 311 -19.99 10.85 19.08
N VAL A 312 -18.77 10.85 18.58
CA VAL A 312 -17.71 11.79 18.96
C VAL A 312 -17.37 12.66 17.77
N THR A 313 -17.52 13.97 17.94
CA THR A 313 -17.19 14.98 16.92
C THR A 313 -16.10 15.89 17.45
N GLY A 314 -15.09 16.11 16.62
CA GLY A 314 -13.95 16.94 16.91
C GLY A 314 -13.29 17.48 15.64
N GLN A 315 -12.14 18.08 15.82
CA GLN A 315 -11.35 18.69 14.77
C GLN A 315 -9.88 18.60 15.13
N VAL A 316 -9.04 18.31 14.14
CA VAL A 316 -7.59 18.46 14.23
C VAL A 316 -7.21 19.73 13.51
N SER A 317 -6.46 20.62 14.14
CA SER A 317 -5.88 21.79 13.50
C SER A 317 -4.37 21.79 13.68
N TYR A 318 -3.67 22.19 12.63
CA TYR A 318 -2.24 22.48 12.67
C TYR A 318 -2.06 23.99 12.64
N ILE A 319 -1.31 24.53 13.58
CA ILE A 319 -1.04 25.96 13.70
C ILE A 319 0.47 26.15 13.56
N ASP A 320 0.88 27.08 12.70
CA ASP A 320 2.26 27.52 12.61
C ASP A 320 2.53 28.49 13.77
N LEU A 321 3.49 28.17 14.63
CA LEU A 321 3.77 28.93 15.85
C LEU A 321 4.51 30.24 15.58
N ASN A 322 5.20 30.36 14.44
CA ASN A 322 5.90 31.57 14.03
C ASN A 322 4.90 32.63 13.55
N THR A 323 3.96 32.22 12.68
CA THR A 323 2.97 33.12 12.07
C THR A 323 1.66 33.20 12.85
N ARG A 324 1.40 32.24 13.74
CA ARG A 324 0.14 32.03 14.47
C ARG A 324 -1.07 31.80 13.55
N GLN A 325 -0.83 31.24 12.38
CA GLN A 325 -1.88 30.95 11.41
C GLN A 325 -2.19 29.45 11.37
N ALA A 326 -3.47 29.12 11.15
CA ALA A 326 -3.87 27.75 10.91
C ALA A 326 -3.32 27.31 9.53
N VAL A 327 -2.50 26.26 9.54
CA VAL A 327 -1.94 25.63 8.33
C VAL A 327 -3.02 24.82 7.65
N ASN A 328 -3.59 23.86 8.39
CA ASN A 328 -4.61 22.93 7.89
C ASN A 328 -5.57 22.58 9.02
N SER A 329 -6.76 22.13 8.65
CA SER A 329 -7.67 21.53 9.61
C SER A 329 -8.51 20.42 9.01
N TYR A 330 -8.73 19.38 9.82
CA TYR A 330 -9.38 18.15 9.44
C TYR A 330 -10.52 17.86 10.42
N PRO A 331 -11.76 17.65 9.93
CA PRO A 331 -12.85 17.21 10.79
C PRO A 331 -12.57 15.78 11.27
N LEU A 332 -12.91 15.51 12.52
CA LEU A 332 -12.77 14.21 13.16
C LEU A 332 -14.16 13.78 13.66
N THR A 333 -14.74 12.75 13.06
CA THR A 333 -16.07 12.27 13.47
C THR A 333 -16.09 10.75 13.48
N THR A 334 -16.52 10.18 14.59
CA THR A 334 -16.69 8.74 14.77
C THR A 334 -18.00 8.44 15.47
N GLU A 335 -18.48 7.21 15.27
CA GLU A 335 -19.70 6.72 15.89
C GLU A 335 -19.50 5.26 16.27
N PHE A 336 -19.97 4.90 17.46
CA PHE A 336 -20.10 3.53 17.90
C PHE A 336 -21.56 3.20 18.14
N ILE A 337 -22.04 2.13 17.50
CA ILE A 337 -23.43 1.67 17.59
C ILE A 337 -23.44 0.33 18.32
N PHE A 338 -24.07 0.30 19.48
CA PHE A 338 -24.45 -0.93 20.16
C PHE A 338 -25.82 -1.37 19.63
N GLU A 339 -25.84 -2.50 18.93
CA GLU A 339 -27.06 -3.18 18.52
C GLU A 339 -27.03 -4.64 18.99
N HIS A 340 -28.06 -5.04 19.74
CA HIS A 340 -28.22 -6.43 20.18
C HIS A 340 -29.64 -6.91 19.91
N ILE A 341 -29.76 -8.03 19.21
CA ILE A 341 -31.04 -8.61 18.82
C ILE A 341 -31.22 -9.93 19.55
N TYR A 342 -32.33 -10.05 20.27
CA TYR A 342 -32.75 -11.29 20.90
C TYR A 342 -34.24 -11.52 20.64
N ALA A 343 -34.70 -12.74 20.87
CA ALA A 343 -36.10 -13.07 20.68
C ALA A 343 -36.64 -13.99 21.76
N ASP A 344 -37.94 -13.89 21.97
CA ASP A 344 -38.71 -14.82 22.75
C ASP A 344 -39.85 -15.40 21.89
N TYR A 345 -40.40 -16.53 22.31
CA TYR A 345 -41.44 -17.21 21.57
C TYR A 345 -42.48 -17.84 22.49
N ASP A 346 -43.72 -17.86 22.02
CA ASP A 346 -44.85 -18.54 22.66
C ASP A 346 -45.53 -19.47 21.64
N GLY A 347 -45.70 -20.74 22.01
CA GLY A 347 -46.24 -21.80 21.14
C GLY A 347 -45.21 -22.82 20.64
N ASP A 348 -45.48 -23.45 19.49
CA ASP A 348 -44.66 -24.56 19.00
C ASP A 348 -43.46 -24.07 18.19
N LYS A 349 -42.25 -24.16 18.77
CA LYS A 349 -40.97 -23.77 18.16
C LYS A 349 -40.75 -24.34 16.75
N ARG A 350 -41.37 -25.48 16.41
CA ARG A 350 -41.27 -26.10 15.07
C ARG A 350 -41.95 -25.28 13.98
N ALA A 351 -42.81 -24.32 14.34
CA ALA A 351 -43.40 -23.37 13.42
C ALA A 351 -42.41 -22.29 12.94
N LEU A 352 -41.28 -22.10 13.64
CA LEU A 352 -40.27 -21.10 13.30
C LEU A 352 -39.32 -21.58 12.20
N GLY A 353 -38.89 -20.65 11.35
CA GLY A 353 -37.86 -20.88 10.35
C GLY A 353 -36.47 -21.05 10.98
N THR A 354 -35.56 -21.72 10.27
CA THR A 354 -34.18 -21.97 10.74
C THR A 354 -33.38 -20.69 10.98
N ASP A 355 -33.76 -19.60 10.33
CA ASP A 355 -33.22 -18.25 10.46
C ASP A 355 -33.57 -17.56 11.79
N LEU A 356 -34.71 -17.92 12.39
CA LEU A 356 -35.20 -17.31 13.64
C LEU A 356 -34.76 -18.07 14.89
N LEU A 357 -34.41 -19.36 14.75
CA LEU A 357 -33.98 -20.21 15.86
C LEU A 357 -32.74 -19.68 16.60
N PRO A 358 -31.72 -19.08 15.95
CA PRO A 358 -30.56 -18.53 16.64
C PRO A 358 -30.93 -17.38 17.59
N LEU A 359 -31.89 -16.53 17.21
CA LEU A 359 -32.27 -15.34 17.98
C LEU A 359 -32.92 -15.69 19.33
N ILE A 360 -33.55 -16.87 19.42
CA ILE A 360 -34.19 -17.40 20.64
C ILE A 360 -33.15 -17.94 21.63
N ASN A 361 -31.98 -18.33 21.14
CA ASN A 361 -30.90 -18.85 21.99
C ASN A 361 -30.07 -17.72 22.64
N VAL A 362 -30.33 -16.47 22.25
CA VAL A 362 -29.66 -15.28 22.75
C VAL A 362 -30.59 -14.58 23.74
N ARG A 363 -30.03 -14.04 24.84
CA ARG A 363 -30.79 -13.29 25.85
C ARG A 363 -30.44 -11.80 25.80
N ALA A 364 -31.28 -10.97 26.41
CA ALA A 364 -30.97 -9.57 26.66
C ALA A 364 -29.63 -9.45 27.40
N VAL A 365 -28.84 -8.46 26.99
CA VAL A 365 -27.57 -8.11 27.64
C VAL A 365 -27.68 -6.70 28.23
N PRO A 366 -26.93 -6.37 29.29
CA PRO A 366 -26.88 -4.99 29.78
C PRO A 366 -26.36 -4.06 28.69
N PHE A 367 -26.92 -2.85 28.60
CA PHE A 367 -26.37 -1.82 27.73
C PHE A 367 -24.96 -1.43 28.19
N PRO A 368 -24.05 -1.12 27.25
CA PRO A 368 -22.75 -0.57 27.61
C PRO A 368 -22.91 0.79 28.31
N THR A 369 -21.96 1.08 29.20
CA THR A 369 -21.91 2.38 29.88
C THR A 369 -21.60 3.48 28.88
N ASN A 370 -22.00 4.71 29.17
CA ASN A 370 -21.72 5.85 28.29
C ASN A 370 -20.21 6.04 28.09
N GLU A 371 -19.42 5.88 29.15
CA GLU A 371 -17.96 5.95 29.12
C GLU A 371 -17.34 4.89 28.18
N GLN A 372 -17.80 3.64 28.28
CA GLN A 372 -17.32 2.57 27.41
C GLN A 372 -17.66 2.86 25.94
N MET A 373 -18.88 3.33 25.66
CA MET A 373 -19.26 3.66 24.28
C MET A 373 -18.46 4.83 23.70
N VAL A 374 -18.12 5.84 24.51
CA VAL A 374 -17.25 6.95 24.09
C VAL A 374 -15.84 6.45 23.83
N TYR A 375 -15.33 5.54 24.66
CA TYR A 375 -14.05 4.87 24.43
C TYR A 375 -14.05 4.05 23.13
N ASP A 376 -15.08 3.24 22.91
CA ASP A 376 -15.21 2.40 21.70
C ASP A 376 -15.34 3.25 20.42
N ALA A 377 -16.08 4.38 20.49
CA ALA A 377 -16.10 5.37 19.40
C ALA A 377 -14.74 6.06 19.22
N GLY A 378 -13.93 6.11 20.28
CA GLY A 378 -12.61 6.70 20.31
C GLY A 378 -11.52 5.88 19.65
N GLU A 379 -11.63 4.54 19.63
CA GLU A 379 -10.67 3.67 18.92
C GLU A 379 -10.62 3.98 17.42
N ASP A 380 -11.77 4.29 16.81
CA ASP A 380 -11.83 4.75 15.42
C ASP A 380 -11.20 6.14 15.23
N LEU A 381 -11.17 6.99 16.26
CA LEU A 381 -10.52 8.30 16.20
C LEU A 381 -9.02 8.12 16.04
N LYS A 382 -8.44 7.12 16.71
CA LYS A 382 -7.03 6.80 16.63
C LYS A 382 -6.61 6.49 15.19
N LEU A 383 -7.38 5.66 14.49
CA LEU A 383 -7.12 5.36 13.08
C LEU A 383 -7.23 6.60 12.19
N ARG A 384 -8.23 7.45 12.42
CA ARG A 384 -8.39 8.70 11.66
C ARG A 384 -7.28 9.71 11.94
N LEU A 385 -6.83 9.83 13.18
CA LEU A 385 -5.70 10.68 13.57
C LEU A 385 -4.42 10.21 12.89
N LYS A 386 -4.17 8.89 12.89
CA LYS A 386 -3.05 8.31 12.14
C LYS A 386 -3.08 8.71 10.66
N ASP A 387 -4.23 8.59 10.02
CA ASP A 387 -4.39 8.97 8.61
C ASP A 387 -4.14 10.47 8.39
N ILE A 388 -4.65 11.34 9.25
CA ILE A 388 -4.44 12.79 9.19
C ILE A 388 -2.96 13.13 9.30
N ILE A 389 -2.28 12.55 10.29
CA ILE A 389 -0.85 12.79 10.54
C ILE A 389 -0.01 12.29 9.37
N SER A 390 -0.27 11.08 8.87
CA SER A 390 0.48 10.50 7.74
C SER A 390 0.38 11.28 6.43
N ARG A 391 -0.68 12.08 6.27
CA ARG A 391 -0.91 12.93 5.09
C ARG A 391 -0.41 14.35 5.28
N GLN A 392 -0.22 14.78 6.53
CA GLN A 392 0.23 16.13 6.82
C GLN A 392 1.71 16.25 6.44
N GLN A 393 2.02 17.20 5.58
CA GLN A 393 3.38 17.56 5.25
C GLN A 393 3.63 19.00 5.67
N PHE A 394 4.79 19.23 6.26
CA PHE A 394 5.25 20.54 6.68
C PHE A 394 6.40 20.96 5.78
N ASN A 395 6.33 22.19 5.28
CA ASN A 395 7.38 22.75 4.42
C ASN A 395 8.65 23.07 5.21
#